data_AF-A0A0Q4G2M1-F1
#
_entry.id   AF-A0A0Q4G2M1-F1
#
_cell.length_a   1.000
_cell.length_b   1.000
_cell.length_c   1.000
_cell.angle_alpha   90.00
_cell.angle_beta   90.00
_cell.angle_gamma   90.00
#
_symmetry.space_group_name_H-M   'P 1'
#
loop_
_entity.id
_entity.type
_entity.pdbx_description
1 polymer ?
#
loop_
_entity_poly.entity_id
_entity_poly.type
_entity_poly.pdbx_seq_one_letter_code
_entity_poly.pdbx_strand_id
1 'polypeptide(L)'
;MGVLASNIANASTPGFKAQDVDFRQALASMESDSGTGMAGAIKYRVPTQASMDGNTVELSQEQTAFAENAVQYQTTLSFLNGRISQITRALKGE
;
A
#
# COMPACT_ATOMS: atom_id res chain seq x y z
N MET A 1 -2.52 1.79 1.91
CA MET A 1 -2.12 3.03 2.62
C MET A 1 -1.83 2.85 4.11
N GLY A 2 -2.50 1.95 4.84
CA GLY A 2 -2.29 1.81 6.29
C GLY A 2 -0.85 1.44 6.72
N VAL A 3 -0.18 0.58 5.95
CA VAL A 3 1.19 0.14 6.27
C VAL A 3 2.21 1.27 6.11
N LEU A 4 2.20 1.99 4.97
CA LEU A 4 3.06 3.16 4.76
C LEU A 4 2.80 4.26 5.78
N ALA A 5 1.53 4.53 6.11
CA ALA A 5 1.18 5.53 7.12
C ALA A 5 1.70 5.13 8.52
N SER A 6 1.61 3.85 8.88
CA SER A 6 2.16 3.31 10.13
C SER A 6 3.69 3.44 10.18
N ASN A 7 4.39 3.13 9.09
CA ASN A 7 5.83 3.31 8.99
C ASN A 7 6.22 4.78 9.19
N ILE A 8 5.58 5.70 8.47
CA ILE A 8 5.83 7.15 8.57
C ILE A 8 5.61 7.66 10.00
N ALA A 9 4.51 7.25 10.64
CA ALA A 9 4.20 7.65 12.01
C ALA A 9 5.25 7.18 13.03
N ASN A 10 5.89 6.03 12.77
CA ASN A 10 6.92 5.44 13.63
C ASN A 10 8.35 5.71 13.15
N ALA A 11 8.54 6.62 12.19
CA ALA A 11 9.87 6.95 11.66
C ALA A 11 10.83 7.55 12.69
N SER A 12 10.32 8.06 13.81
CA SER A 12 11.12 8.58 14.93
C SER A 12 11.11 7.66 16.16
N THR A 13 10.60 6.43 16.02
CA THR A 13 10.51 5.46 17.11
C THR A 13 11.77 4.56 17.09
N PRO A 14 12.61 4.59 18.14
CA PRO A 14 13.79 3.72 18.21
C PRO A 14 13.42 2.24 18.10
N GLY A 15 14.21 1.47 17.35
CA GLY A 15 14.01 0.03 17.17
C GLY A 15 12.79 -0.40 16.33
N PHE A 16 12.10 0.54 15.69
CA PHE A 16 10.93 0.20 14.87
C PHE A 16 11.31 -0.54 13.57
N LYS A 17 10.51 -1.55 13.24
CA LYS A 17 10.69 -2.39 12.05
C LYS A 17 9.67 -2.05 10.98
N ALA A 18 10.12 -1.47 9.87
CA ALA A 18 9.28 -1.15 8.73
C ALA A 18 8.63 -2.42 8.17
N GLN A 19 7.33 -2.34 7.95
CA GLN A 19 6.54 -3.41 7.36
C GLN A 19 6.19 -3.08 5.93
N ASP A 20 6.00 -4.10 5.11
CA ASP A 20 5.55 -4.00 3.73
C ASP A 20 4.56 -5.12 3.40
N VAL A 21 3.78 -4.93 2.35
CA VAL A 21 2.81 -5.92 1.88
C VAL A 21 3.31 -6.55 0.59
N ASP A 22 3.57 -7.85 0.63
CA ASP A 22 3.83 -8.63 -0.58
C ASP A 22 2.51 -8.92 -1.30
N PHE A 23 2.07 -7.97 -2.15
CA PHE A 23 0.79 -8.09 -2.85
C PHE A 23 0.73 -9.31 -3.77
N ARG A 24 1.87 -9.76 -4.31
CA ARG A 24 1.92 -10.98 -5.15
C ARG A 24 1.60 -12.21 -4.32
N GLN A 25 2.21 -12.32 -3.15
CA GLN A 25 1.90 -13.41 -2.22
C GLN A 25 0.46 -13.29 -1.69
N ALA A 26 0.00 -12.08 -1.37
CA ALA A 26 -1.38 -11.83 -0.92
C ALA A 26 -2.40 -12.30 -1.97
N LEU A 27 -2.18 -11.95 -3.23
CA LEU A 27 -3.05 -12.34 -4.33
C LEU A 27 -3.01 -13.87 -4.54
N ALA A 28 -1.82 -14.46 -4.55
CA ALA A 28 -1.66 -15.90 -4.69
C ALA A 28 -2.37 -16.67 -3.55
N SER A 29 -2.31 -16.17 -2.31
CA SER A 29 -3.01 -16.79 -1.16
C SER A 29 -4.53 -16.67 -1.23
N MET A 30 -5.04 -15.59 -1.86
CA MET A 30 -6.47 -15.41 -2.09
C MET A 30 -6.98 -16.29 -3.24
N GLU A 31 -6.16 -16.47 -4.29
CA GLU A 31 -6.46 -17.37 -5.41
C GLU A 31 -6.41 -18.85 -5.00
N SER A 32 -5.54 -19.21 -4.05
CA SER A 32 -5.39 -20.58 -3.57
C SER A 32 -6.33 -20.97 -2.42
N ASP A 33 -7.32 -20.12 -2.08
CA ASP A 33 -8.28 -20.27 -0.95
C ASP A 33 -7.64 -20.81 0.34
N SER A 34 -6.38 -20.43 0.56
CA SER A 34 -5.61 -20.85 1.71
C SER A 34 -5.96 -19.84 2.79
N GLY A 35 -6.72 -20.23 3.82
CA GLY A 35 -7.23 -19.35 4.90
C GLY A 35 -6.17 -18.55 5.68
N THR A 36 -4.90 -18.57 5.26
CA THR A 36 -3.88 -17.58 5.59
C THR A 36 -4.23 -16.26 4.89
N GLY A 37 -5.16 -15.50 5.47
CA GLY A 37 -5.55 -14.18 4.96
C GLY A 37 -4.38 -13.18 4.89
N MET A 38 -4.68 -11.96 4.44
CA MET A 38 -3.73 -10.84 4.22
C MET A 38 -2.65 -10.62 5.31
N ALA A 39 -2.86 -11.10 6.54
CA ALA A 39 -1.86 -11.08 7.61
C ALA A 39 -0.57 -11.85 7.28
N GLY A 40 -0.63 -12.92 6.49
CA GLY A 40 0.56 -13.68 6.07
C GLY A 40 1.39 -12.99 4.98
N ALA A 41 0.83 -11.97 4.33
CA ALA A 41 1.48 -11.21 3.27
C ALA A 41 2.21 -9.96 3.79
N ILE A 42 2.03 -9.61 5.06
CA ILE A 42 2.77 -8.52 5.70
C ILE A 42 4.15 -9.06 6.10
N LYS A 43 5.21 -8.47 5.55
CA LYS A 43 6.61 -8.85 5.81
C LYS A 43 7.39 -7.66 6.33
N TYR A 44 8.44 -7.93 7.10
CA TYR A 44 9.41 -6.89 7.45
C TYR A 44 10.29 -6.58 6.23
N ARG A 45 10.53 -5.29 5.99
CA ARG A 45 11.44 -4.86 4.93
C ARG A 45 12.89 -4.98 5.39
N VAL A 46 13.79 -5.34 4.48
CA VAL A 46 15.24 -5.25 4.71
C VAL A 46 15.66 -3.79 4.48
N PRO A 47 16.16 -3.08 5.49
CA PRO A 47 16.57 -1.68 5.33
C PRO A 47 17.80 -1.59 4.42
N THR A 48 17.80 -0.62 3.52
CA THR A 48 18.99 -0.30 2.71
C THR A 48 19.96 0.59 3.47
N GLN A 49 19.43 1.40 4.39
CA GLN A 49 20.20 2.22 5.31
C GLN A 49 19.65 2.04 6.74
N ALA A 50 20.34 1.24 7.56
CA ALA A 50 19.97 1.08 8.96
C ALA A 50 20.34 2.34 9.75
N SER A 51 19.38 2.89 10.49
CA SER A 51 19.63 4.00 11.40
C SER A 51 20.46 3.52 12.61
N MET A 52 21.24 4.43 13.20
CA MET A 52 22.10 4.15 14.36
C MET A 52 21.30 3.70 15.61
N ASP A 53 20.02 4.02 15.66
CA ASP A 53 19.07 3.68 16.74
C ASP A 53 18.33 2.35 16.51
N GLY A 54 18.69 1.59 15.46
CA GLY A 54 18.04 0.33 15.11
C GLY A 54 16.67 0.49 14.45
N ASN A 55 16.26 1.72 14.13
CA ASN A 55 15.11 1.96 13.28
C ASN A 55 15.43 1.59 11.81
N THR A 56 14.46 0.96 11.16
CA THR A 56 14.56 0.50 9.76
C THR A 56 13.66 1.28 8.81
N VAL A 57 12.94 2.29 9.33
CA VAL A 57 12.08 3.16 8.53
C VAL A 57 12.91 4.23 7.85
N GLU A 58 12.75 4.32 6.54
CA GLU A 58 13.42 5.32 5.72
C GLU A 58 12.40 6.38 5.30
N LEU A 59 12.30 7.46 6.10
CA LEU A 59 11.21 8.44 6.00
C LEU A 59 11.02 9.04 4.59
N SER A 60 12.12 9.38 3.91
CA SER A 60 12.06 9.93 2.55
C SER A 60 11.49 8.93 1.54
N GLN A 61 11.86 7.65 1.66
CA GLN A 61 11.33 6.58 0.81
C GLN A 61 9.84 6.36 1.10
N GLU A 62 9.45 6.30 2.38
CA GLU A 62 8.05 6.12 2.77
C GLU A 62 7.16 7.28 2.31
N GLN A 63 7.64 8.53 2.43
CA GLN A 63 6.90 9.71 1.97
C GLN A 63 6.71 9.70 0.45
N THR A 64 7.75 9.31 -0.29
CA THR A 64 7.68 9.21 -1.76
C THR A 64 6.67 8.14 -2.17
N ALA A 65 6.78 6.93 -1.59
CA ALA A 65 5.84 5.85 -1.84
C ALA A 65 4.40 6.21 -1.44
N PHE A 66 4.21 6.95 -0.34
CA PHE A 66 2.90 7.44 0.06
C PHE A 66 2.33 8.44 -0.95
N ALA A 67 3.13 9.40 -1.42
CA ALA A 67 2.70 10.37 -2.42
C ALA A 67 2.32 9.69 -3.75
N GLU A 68 3.14 8.75 -4.22
CA GLU A 68 2.87 7.97 -5.43
C GLU A 68 1.54 7.20 -5.33
N ASN A 69 1.33 6.49 -4.22
CA ASN A 69 0.08 5.76 -3.98
C ASN A 69 -1.14 6.70 -3.89
N ALA A 70 -0.98 7.89 -3.31
CA ALA A 70 -2.05 8.88 -3.23
C ALA A 70 -2.46 9.38 -4.62
N VAL A 71 -1.47 9.70 -5.46
CA VAL A 71 -1.72 10.12 -6.86
C VAL A 71 -2.38 8.98 -7.64
N GLN A 72 -1.85 7.75 -7.56
CA GLN A 72 -2.41 6.60 -8.25
C GLN A 72 -3.87 6.33 -7.84
N TYR A 73 -4.18 6.45 -6.55
CA TYR A 73 -5.55 6.30 -6.05
C TYR A 73 -6.49 7.37 -6.62
N GLN A 74 -6.08 8.64 -6.59
CA GLN A 74 -6.84 9.74 -7.19
C GLN A 74 -7.12 9.48 -8.67
N THR A 75 -6.10 9.08 -9.43
CA THR A 75 -6.22 8.76 -10.85
C THR A 75 -7.17 7.58 -11.09
N THR A 76 -7.08 6.53 -10.28
CA THR A 76 -7.95 5.35 -10.37
C THR A 76 -9.41 5.72 -10.11
N LEU A 77 -9.68 6.57 -9.12
CA LEU A 77 -11.03 7.09 -8.87
C LEU A 77 -11.56 7.93 -10.03
N SER A 78 -10.73 8.76 -10.65
CA SER A 78 -11.12 9.52 -11.85
C SER A 78 -11.50 8.58 -13.00
N PHE A 79 -10.73 7.53 -13.26
CA PHE A 79 -11.08 6.53 -14.26
C PHE A 79 -12.38 5.78 -13.93
N LEU A 80 -12.55 5.39 -12.67
CA LEU A 80 -13.76 4.69 -12.22
C LEU A 80 -15.01 5.57 -12.40
N ASN A 81 -14.93 6.85 -12.03
CA ASN A 81 -16.01 7.81 -12.24
C ASN A 81 -16.36 7.97 -13.73
N GLY A 82 -15.35 8.04 -14.61
CA GLY A 82 -15.55 8.07 -16.05
C GLY A 82 -16.28 6.84 -16.58
N ARG A 83 -15.87 5.64 -16.14
CA ARG A 83 -16.51 4.37 -16.53
C ARG A 83 -17.94 4.26 -16.01
N ILE A 84 -18.19 4.65 -14.76
CA ILE A 84 -19.53 4.68 -14.17
C ILE A 84 -20.42 5.63 -14.97
N SER A 85 -19.94 6.83 -15.28
CA SER A 85 -20.69 7.81 -16.07
C SER A 85 -21.06 7.26 -17.46
N GLN A 86 -20.14 6.56 -18.14
CA GLN A 86 -20.42 5.91 -19.43
C GLN A 86 -21.50 4.82 -19.31
N ILE A 87 -21.42 3.97 -18.28
CA ILE A 87 -22.41 2.92 -18.03
C ILE A 87 -23.78 3.54 -17.70
N THR A 88 -23.81 4.56 -16.84
CA THR A 88 -25.04 5.27 -16.50
C THR A 88 -25.68 5.93 -17.71
N ARG A 89 -24.88 6.52 -18.61
CA ARG A 89 -25.37 7.10 -19.87
C ARG A 89 -25.99 6.04 -20.78
N ALA A 90 -25.30 4.92 -20.98
CA ALA A 90 -25.79 3.80 -21.78
C ALA A 90 -27.10 3.19 -21.22
N LEU A 91 -27.23 3.11 -19.88
CA LEU A 91 -28.46 2.64 -19.22
C LEU A 91 -29.62 3.65 -19.33
N LYS A 92 -29.32 4.95 -19.35
CA LYS A 92 -30.33 6.01 -19.47
C LYS A 92 -30.83 6.20 -20.91
N GLY A 93 -30.13 5.65 -21.90
CA GLY A 93 -30.54 5.65 -23.31
C GLY A 93 -30.14 6.90 -24.11
N GLU A 94 -29.11 7.63 -23.67
CA GLU A 94 -28.48 8.76 -24.38
C GLU A 94 -27.08 8.43 -24.94
#